data_AF-A0A1G3KNK9-F1
#
_entry.id   AF-A0A1G3KNK9-F1
#
_cell.length_a   1.000
_cell.length_b   1.000
_cell.length_c   1.000
_cell.angle_alpha   90.00
_cell.angle_beta   90.00
_cell.angle_gamma   90.00
#
_symmetry.space_group_name_H-M   'P 1'
#
loop_
_entity.id
_entity.type
_entity.pdbx_description
1 polymer ?
#
loop_
_entity_poly.entity_id
_entity_poly.type
_entity_poly.pdbx_seq_one_letter_code
_entity_poly.pdbx_strand_id
1 'polypeptide(L)'
;MERNIQFDYIKLLKHFGIEKQLKKTREELIELLAVLDKWIEGREFEARVLNEIADVKIMIEQLSLIFGIETVEKAVCKKIDRTFKRIEEGYYQK
;
A
#
# COMPACT_ATOMS: atom_id res chain seq x y z
N MET A 1 10.93 11.29 21.60
CA MET A 1 9.65 11.77 21.07
C MET A 1 9.26 10.82 19.94
N GLU A 2 8.20 10.05 20.11
CA GLU A 2 7.72 9.14 19.07
C GLU A 2 7.33 9.95 17.82
N ARG A 3 7.73 9.49 16.64
CA ARG A 3 7.45 10.14 15.38
C ARG A 3 5.96 10.06 15.09
N ASN A 4 5.29 11.20 14.92
CA ASN A 4 3.92 11.21 14.42
C ASN A 4 3.92 11.06 12.89
N ILE A 5 3.89 9.81 12.44
CA ILE A 5 3.99 9.45 11.02
C ILE A 5 2.82 10.04 10.20
N GLN A 6 1.62 10.11 10.78
CA GLN A 6 0.45 10.66 10.09
C GLN A 6 0.60 12.17 9.82
N PHE A 7 1.17 12.91 10.77
CA PHE A 7 1.46 14.33 10.58
C PHE A 7 2.50 14.57 9.47
N ASP A 8 3.50 13.69 9.37
CA ASP A 8 4.49 13.73 8.29
C ASP A 8 3.85 13.46 6.93
N TYR A 9 2.93 12.51 6.83
CA TYR A 9 2.21 12.24 5.58
C TYR A 9 1.41 13.45 5.10
N ILE A 10 0.75 14.17 6.00
CA ILE A 10 0.02 15.40 5.64
C ILE A 10 1.00 16.47 5.12
N LYS A 11 2.18 16.61 5.73
CA LYS A 11 3.22 17.55 5.26
C LYS A 11 3.71 17.20 3.86
N LEU A 12 3.99 15.93 3.61
CA LEU A 12 4.43 15.45 2.29
C LEU A 12 3.36 15.71 1.22
N LEU A 13 2.10 15.41 1.51
CA LEU A 13 0.99 15.67 0.59
C LEU A 13 0.88 17.16 0.25
N LYS A 14 0.97 18.03 1.27
CA LYS A 14 0.92 19.49 1.09
C LYS A 14 2.09 20.03 0.28
N HIS A 15 3.29 19.46 0.47
CA HIS A 15 4.49 19.91 -0.23
C HIS A 15 4.49 19.52 -1.71
N PHE A 16 4.18 18.26 -2.02
CA PHE A 16 4.26 17.74 -3.39
C PHE A 16 2.98 17.92 -4.19
N GLY A 17 1.82 17.97 -3.53
CA GLY A 17 0.51 18.06 -4.16
C GLY A 17 -0.02 16.72 -4.66
N ILE A 18 -1.33 16.67 -4.87
CA ILE A 18 -2.09 15.44 -5.17
C ILE A 18 -1.60 14.76 -6.45
N GLU A 19 -1.46 15.51 -7.56
CA GLU A 19 -1.09 14.93 -8.85
C GLU A 19 0.28 14.23 -8.82
N LYS A 20 1.27 14.84 -8.14
CA LYS A 20 2.60 14.23 -8.00
C LYS A 20 2.55 12.98 -7.14
N GLN A 21 1.78 12.98 -6.06
CA GLN A 21 1.62 11.81 -5.20
C GLN A 21 0.91 10.65 -5.93
N LEU A 22 -0.08 10.94 -6.78
CA LEU A 22 -0.71 9.92 -7.62
C LEU A 22 0.28 9.27 -8.60
N LYS A 23 1.12 10.08 -9.26
CA LYS A 23 2.17 9.59 -10.16
C LYS A 23 3.22 8.78 -9.40
N LYS A 24 3.68 9.28 -8.25
CA LYS A 24 4.66 8.58 -7.41
C LYS A 24 4.12 7.25 -6.89
N THR A 25 2.85 7.20 -6.50
CA THR A 25 2.20 5.93 -6.12
C THR A 25 2.26 4.90 -7.24
N ARG A 26 2.03 5.30 -8.49
CA ARG A 26 2.15 4.39 -9.63
C ARG A 26 3.60 3.90 -9.81
N GLU A 27 4.59 4.76 -9.62
CA GLU A 27 6.00 4.38 -9.70
C GLU A 27 6.36 3.34 -8.63
N GLU A 28 6.06 3.60 -7.35
CA GLU A 28 6.41 2.66 -6.26
C GLU A 28 5.70 1.30 -6.40
N LEU A 29 4.46 1.28 -6.92
CA LEU A 29 3.76 0.03 -7.18
C LEU A 29 4.46 -0.81 -8.28
N ILE A 30 5.05 -0.15 -9.28
CA ILE A 30 5.82 -0.84 -10.33
C ILE A 30 7.16 -1.32 -9.79
N GLU A 31 7.82 -0.53 -8.93
CA GLU A 31 9.09 -0.91 -8.30
C GLU A 31 8.91 -2.12 -7.38
N LEU A 32 7.87 -2.12 -6.53
CA LEU A 32 7.53 -3.28 -5.69
C LEU A 32 7.18 -4.51 -6.54
N LEU A 33 6.40 -4.36 -7.61
CA LEU A 33 6.09 -5.47 -8.51
C LEU A 33 7.37 -6.11 -9.07
N ALA A 34 8.28 -5.30 -9.61
CA ALA A 34 9.53 -5.80 -10.20
C ALA A 34 10.43 -6.49 -9.17
N VAL A 35 10.46 -6.00 -7.93
CA VAL A 35 11.23 -6.60 -6.82
C VAL A 35 10.60 -7.91 -6.34
N LEU A 36 9.26 -7.99 -6.26
CA LEU A 36 8.56 -9.23 -5.94
C LEU A 36 8.75 -10.32 -7.00
N ASP A 37 8.72 -9.96 -8.29
CA ASP A 37 8.97 -10.90 -9.38
C ASP A 37 10.38 -11.53 -9.25
N LYS A 38 11.41 -10.72 -8.99
CA LYS A 38 12.77 -11.21 -8.75
C LYS A 38 12.87 -12.04 -7.46
N TRP A 39 12.15 -11.67 -6.40
CA TRP A 39 12.13 -12.42 -5.14
C TRP A 39 11.55 -13.83 -5.35
N ILE A 40 10.45 -13.94 -6.09
CA ILE A 40 9.82 -15.24 -6.44
C ILE A 40 10.80 -16.12 -7.23
N GLU A 41 11.61 -15.52 -8.10
CA GLU A 41 12.66 -16.22 -8.86
C GLU A 41 13.92 -16.52 -8.04
N GLY A 42 13.98 -16.13 -6.77
CA GLY A 42 15.15 -16.31 -5.90
C GLY A 42 16.34 -15.40 -6.24
N ARG A 43 16.10 -14.27 -6.91
CA ARG A 43 17.12 -13.33 -7.43
C ARG A 43 17.13 -11.98 -6.73
N GLU A 44 16.56 -11.88 -5.53
CA GLU A 44 16.46 -10.61 -4.80
C GLU A 44 16.66 -10.80 -3.30
N PHE A 45 17.04 -9.73 -2.60
CA PHE A 45 17.27 -9.74 -1.17
C PHE A 45 16.05 -9.22 -0.39
N GLU A 46 15.81 -9.79 0.78
CA GLU A 46 14.70 -9.40 1.66
C GLU A 46 14.73 -7.90 1.98
N ALA A 47 15.93 -7.34 2.20
CA ALA A 47 16.11 -5.91 2.46
C ALA A 47 15.58 -5.02 1.32
N ARG A 48 15.71 -5.46 0.05
CA ARG A 48 15.17 -4.70 -1.08
C ARG A 48 13.64 -4.77 -1.09
N VAL A 49 13.08 -5.97 -0.87
CA VAL A 49 11.62 -6.16 -0.74
C VAL A 49 11.03 -5.28 0.36
N LEU A 50 11.67 -5.25 1.53
CA LEU A 50 11.23 -4.43 2.67
C LEU A 50 11.22 -2.93 2.35
N ASN A 51 12.22 -2.43 1.61
CA ASN A 51 12.27 -1.04 1.20
C ASN A 51 11.10 -0.69 0.26
N GLU A 52 10.87 -1.48 -0.78
CA GLU A 52 9.77 -1.21 -1.71
C GLU A 52 8.38 -1.32 -1.03
N ILE A 53 8.23 -2.23 -0.07
CA ILE A 53 7.02 -2.32 0.75
C ILE A 53 6.84 -1.03 1.57
N ALA A 54 7.91 -0.49 2.14
CA ALA A 54 7.85 0.75 2.90
C ALA A 54 7.45 1.94 2.00
N ASP A 55 8.03 2.05 0.81
CA ASP A 55 7.73 3.11 -0.16
C ASP A 55 6.27 3.03 -0.62
N VAL A 56 5.79 1.84 -1.02
CA VAL A 56 4.38 1.62 -1.34
C VAL A 56 3.48 1.92 -0.15
N LYS A 57 3.84 1.50 1.08
CA LYS A 57 3.04 1.79 2.26
C LYS A 57 2.87 3.29 2.46
N ILE A 58 3.94 4.08 2.36
CA ILE A 58 3.86 5.54 2.45
C ILE A 58 2.90 6.09 1.40
N MET A 59 2.97 5.60 0.15
CA MET A 59 2.09 6.04 -0.93
C MET A 59 0.62 5.67 -0.71
N ILE A 60 0.30 4.48 -0.18
CA ILE A 60 -1.08 4.10 0.17
C ILE A 60 -1.66 5.00 1.27
N GLU A 61 -0.84 5.44 2.22
CA GLU A 61 -1.25 6.40 3.25
C GLU A 61 -1.53 7.78 2.63
N GLN A 62 -0.71 8.22 1.67
CA GLN A 62 -0.98 9.44 0.88
C GLN A 62 -2.31 9.32 0.12
N LEU A 63 -2.59 8.19 -0.53
CA LEU A 63 -3.87 7.96 -1.20
C LEU A 63 -5.04 7.99 -0.22
N SER A 64 -4.87 7.41 0.97
CA SER A 64 -5.90 7.41 2.01
C SER A 64 -6.21 8.84 2.47
N LEU A 65 -5.21 9.70 2.58
CA LEU A 65 -5.42 11.14 2.85
C LEU A 65 -6.18 11.84 1.71
N ILE A 66 -5.91 11.49 0.45
CA ILE A 66 -6.56 12.08 -0.74
C ILE A 66 -8.02 11.65 -0.86
N PHE A 67 -8.31 10.36 -0.68
CA PHE A 67 -9.64 9.77 -0.92
C PHE A 67 -10.49 9.62 0.36
N GLY A 68 -9.92 9.97 1.52
CA GLY A 68 -10.55 9.89 2.83
C GLY A 68 -10.21 8.60 3.56
N ILE A 69 -9.48 8.74 4.68
CA ILE A 69 -8.96 7.61 5.48
C ILE A 69 -10.10 6.67 5.88
N GLU A 70 -11.15 7.19 6.50
CA GLU A 70 -12.28 6.36 6.94
C GLU A 70 -12.98 5.64 5.78
N THR A 71 -13.05 6.28 4.61
CA THR A 71 -13.67 5.69 3.41
C THR A 71 -12.85 4.50 2.93
N VAL A 72 -11.53 4.66 2.88
CA VAL A 72 -10.60 3.58 2.49
C VAL A 72 -10.64 2.45 3.51
N GLU A 73 -10.58 2.75 4.81
CA GLU A 73 -10.67 1.74 5.88
C GLU A 73 -11.97 0.95 5.82
N LYS A 74 -13.12 1.62 5.67
CA LYS A 74 -14.42 0.95 5.47
C LYS A 74 -14.41 0.02 4.25
N ALA A 75 -13.77 0.41 3.16
CA ALA A 75 -13.64 -0.43 1.98
C ALA A 75 -12.73 -1.64 2.21
N VAL A 76 -11.64 -1.48 2.98
CA VAL A 76 -10.75 -2.56 3.40
C VAL A 76 -11.49 -3.57 4.28
N CYS A 77 -12.19 -3.12 5.34
CA CYS A 77 -12.98 -4.01 6.21
C CYS A 77 -13.98 -4.86 5.40
N LYS A 78 -14.78 -4.21 4.54
CA LYS A 78 -15.74 -4.92 3.67
C LYS A 78 -15.08 -5.97 2.77
N LYS A 79 -13.86 -5.70 2.26
CA LYS A 79 -13.11 -6.65 1.43
C LYS A 79 -12.60 -7.83 2.25
N ILE A 80 -12.13 -7.59 3.48
CA ILE A 80 -11.66 -8.63 4.41
C ILE A 80 -12.83 -9.54 4.79
N ASP A 81 -13.95 -8.96 5.27
CA ASP A 81 -15.14 -9.72 5.67
C ASP A 81 -15.65 -10.63 4.54
N ARG A 82 -15.71 -10.07 3.33
CA ARG A 82 -16.09 -10.84 2.13
C ARG A 82 -15.11 -11.96 1.82
N THR A 83 -13.82 -11.76 2.08
CA THR A 83 -12.80 -12.77 1.84
C THR A 83 -12.93 -13.91 2.83
N PHE A 84 -13.14 -13.63 4.11
CA PHE A 84 -13.42 -14.66 5.12
C PHE A 84 -14.67 -15.48 4.77
N LYS A 85 -15.76 -14.81 4.38
CA LYS A 85 -16.97 -15.50 3.91
C LYS A 85 -16.69 -16.45 2.73
N ARG A 86 -15.86 -16.04 1.76
CA ARG A 86 -15.48 -16.90 0.62
C ARG A 86 -14.65 -18.10 1.03
N ILE A 87 -13.80 -17.95 2.05
CA ILE A 87 -13.02 -19.06 2.61
C ILE A 87 -13.98 -20.07 3.25
N GLU A 88 -14.94 -19.62 4.06
CA GLU A 88 -15.95 -20.47 4.70
C GLU A 88 -16.85 -21.20 3.69
N GLU A 89 -17.20 -20.53 2.59
CA GLU A 89 -18.00 -21.10 1.49
C GLU A 89 -17.20 -22.04 0.56
N GLY A 90 -15.91 -22.26 0.82
CA GLY A 90 -15.05 -23.14 0.00
C GLY A 90 -14.76 -22.60 -1.40
N TYR A 91 -14.88 -21.29 -1.63
CA TYR A 91 -14.74 -20.67 -2.96
C TYR A 91 -13.37 -20.93 -3.60
N TYR A 92 -12.30 -20.99 -2.81
CA TYR A 92 -10.92 -21.17 -3.26
C TYR A 92 -10.48 -22.64 -3.38
N GLN A 93 -11.35 -23.59 -3.04
CA GLN A 93 -11.07 -25.04 -3.10
C GLN A 93 -11.58 -25.69 -4.40
N LYS A 94 -12.04 -24.88 -5.36
CA LYS A 94 -12.50 -25.32 -6.68
C LYS A 94 -11.39 -25.38 -7.70
#